data_AF-K6D9Q9-F1
#
_entry.id   AF-K6D9Q9-F1
#
_cell.length_a   1.000
_cell.length_b   1.000
_cell.length_c   1.000
_cell.angle_alpha   90.00
_cell.angle_beta   90.00
_cell.angle_gamma   90.00
#
_symmetry.space_group_name_H-M   'P 1'
#
loop_
_entity.id
_entity.type
_entity.pdbx_description
1 polymer ?
#
loop_
_entity_poly.entity_id
_entity_poly.type
_entity_poly.pdbx_seq_one_letter_code
_entity_poly.pdbx_strand_id
1 'polypeptide(L)'
;MGDILRTDELENAIDFLEKATYHFNNKEDSYWFKWLMFSLHGALYGFGVCAVKGTSTERVLEMKLGEKKFEQKKQETVEYYRNIGFEVKDDKLLDSTVWYNQSQLLNIWLILKYCQDESYMTQRLDSKVLKITELQQEAIDKMILYRNDFAHFKPKGLSVITEGADWIVNEVIVVIKFLALESNNVNYFKEANKVKVIQLFEQFLR
;
A
#
# COMPACT_ATOMS: atom_id res chain seq x y z
N MET A 1 7.69 27.39 -15.23
CA MET A 1 6.52 26.51 -15.01
C MET A 1 6.98 25.48 -13.99
N GLY A 2 6.37 25.41 -12.81
CA GLY A 2 6.82 24.48 -11.77
C GLY A 2 6.42 23.05 -12.10
N ASP A 3 7.25 22.09 -11.73
CA ASP A 3 6.91 20.67 -11.87
C ASP A 3 5.81 20.33 -10.86
N ILE A 4 4.70 19.75 -11.35
CA ILE A 4 3.58 19.30 -10.52
C ILE A 4 3.69 17.79 -10.36
N LEU A 5 3.94 17.32 -9.13
CA LEU A 5 3.86 15.91 -8.80
C LEU A 5 2.39 15.50 -8.62
N ARG A 6 1.90 14.66 -9.53
CA ARG A 6 0.60 13.97 -9.42
C ARG A 6 0.87 12.48 -9.22
N THR A 7 0.17 11.86 -8.29
CA THR A 7 0.24 10.41 -8.01
C THR A 7 -1.11 9.91 -7.49
N ASP A 8 -1.41 8.65 -7.75
CA ASP A 8 -2.52 7.90 -7.15
C ASP A 8 -1.99 6.65 -6.42
N GLU A 9 -2.87 5.80 -5.88
CA GLU A 9 -2.43 4.65 -5.08
C GLU A 9 -1.66 3.62 -5.92
N LEU A 10 -2.01 3.47 -7.20
CA LEU A 10 -1.33 2.56 -8.12
C LEU A 10 0.02 3.12 -8.56
N GLU A 11 0.05 4.38 -8.99
CA GLU A 11 1.29 5.07 -9.39
C GLU A 11 2.30 5.06 -8.22
N ASN A 12 1.84 5.25 -6.98
CA ASN A 12 2.67 5.15 -5.79
C ASN A 12 3.15 3.72 -5.49
N ALA A 13 2.31 2.70 -5.69
CA ALA A 13 2.73 1.29 -5.55
C ALA A 13 3.80 0.91 -6.59
N ILE A 14 3.66 1.39 -7.82
CA ILE A 14 4.62 1.18 -8.91
C ILE A 14 5.93 1.92 -8.61
N ASP A 15 5.89 3.17 -8.13
CA ASP A 15 7.09 3.91 -7.74
C ASP A 15 7.84 3.17 -6.63
N PHE A 16 7.14 2.66 -5.60
CA PHE A 16 7.79 1.84 -4.58
C PHE A 16 8.44 0.58 -5.14
N LEU A 17 7.80 -0.12 -6.09
CA LEU A 17 8.40 -1.28 -6.74
C LEU A 17 9.63 -0.88 -7.54
N GLU A 18 9.60 0.25 -8.24
CA GLU A 18 10.75 0.80 -8.96
C GLU A 18 11.91 1.14 -8.03
N LYS A 19 11.64 1.77 -6.87
CA LYS A 19 12.66 2.01 -5.85
C LYS A 19 13.21 0.70 -5.28
N ALA A 20 12.36 -0.31 -5.07
CA ALA A 20 12.81 -1.61 -4.61
C ALA A 20 13.76 -2.25 -5.63
N THR A 21 13.40 -2.25 -6.92
CA THR A 21 14.27 -2.76 -7.99
C THR A 21 15.58 -1.99 -8.05
N TYR A 22 15.54 -0.65 -7.97
CA TYR A 22 16.73 0.18 -7.96
C TYR A 22 17.68 -0.19 -6.81
N HIS A 23 17.21 -0.22 -5.56
CA HIS A 23 18.07 -0.53 -4.42
C HIS A 23 18.53 -1.99 -4.37
N PHE A 24 17.74 -2.92 -4.94
CA PHE A 24 18.17 -4.30 -5.10
C PHE A 24 19.36 -4.45 -6.05
N ASN A 25 19.39 -3.65 -7.13
CA ASN A 25 20.43 -3.70 -8.16
C ASN A 25 21.66 -2.82 -7.87
N ASN A 26 21.58 -1.88 -6.92
CA ASN A 26 22.65 -0.95 -6.58
C ASN A 26 23.15 -1.21 -5.14
N LYS A 27 23.69 -2.42 -4.90
CA LYS A 27 24.13 -2.88 -3.57
C LYS A 27 25.42 -2.18 -3.06
N GLU A 28 26.06 -1.37 -3.89
CA GLU A 28 27.22 -0.55 -3.55
C GLU A 28 26.87 0.65 -2.66
N ASP A 29 25.62 1.11 -2.64
CA ASP A 29 25.15 2.15 -1.72
C ASP A 29 25.07 1.57 -0.29
N SER A 30 25.82 2.13 0.67
CA SER A 30 25.80 1.68 2.07
C SER A 30 24.40 1.61 2.73
N TYR A 31 23.41 2.32 2.20
CA TYR A 31 22.03 2.34 2.69
C TYR A 31 21.05 1.57 1.77
N TRP A 32 21.56 0.83 0.77
CA TRP A 32 20.74 0.08 -0.20
C TRP A 32 19.71 -0.79 0.51
N PHE A 33 20.12 -1.56 1.53
CA PHE A 33 19.25 -2.50 2.21
C PHE A 33 18.15 -1.80 3.01
N LYS A 34 18.47 -0.67 3.65
CA LYS A 34 17.48 0.15 4.35
C LYS A 34 16.39 0.58 3.38
N TRP A 35 16.78 1.21 2.28
CA TRP A 35 15.82 1.73 1.32
C TRP A 35 15.07 0.62 0.60
N LEU A 36 15.71 -0.51 0.33
CA LEU A 36 15.06 -1.70 -0.19
C LEU A 36 13.93 -2.20 0.73
N MET A 37 14.17 -2.30 2.05
CA MET A 37 13.13 -2.73 2.99
C MET A 37 11.95 -1.75 3.05
N PHE A 38 12.21 -0.44 2.97
CA PHE A 38 11.14 0.57 2.86
C PHE A 38 10.33 0.40 1.58
N SER A 39 11.02 0.23 0.45
CA SER A 39 10.41 0.17 -0.86
C SER A 39 9.63 -1.13 -1.08
N LEU A 40 10.16 -2.28 -0.65
CA LEU A 40 9.43 -3.54 -0.67
C LEU A 40 8.17 -3.49 0.18
N HIS A 41 8.26 -2.92 1.39
CA HIS A 41 7.08 -2.71 2.24
C HIS A 41 6.06 -1.81 1.54
N GLY A 42 6.50 -0.69 0.97
CA GLY A 42 5.65 0.26 0.26
C GLY A 42 4.94 -0.38 -0.92
N ALA A 43 5.66 -1.19 -1.71
CA ALA A 43 5.11 -1.92 -2.85
C ALA A 43 4.11 -3.00 -2.41
N LEU A 44 4.47 -3.83 -1.42
CA LEU A 44 3.58 -4.86 -0.85
C LEU A 44 2.28 -4.25 -0.34
N TYR A 45 2.39 -3.18 0.44
CA TYR A 45 1.23 -2.49 0.97
C TYR A 45 0.39 -1.84 -0.14
N GLY A 46 1.02 -1.10 -1.05
CA GLY A 46 0.33 -0.40 -2.13
C GLY A 46 -0.41 -1.34 -3.09
N PHE A 47 0.22 -2.44 -3.51
CA PHE A 47 -0.45 -3.44 -4.34
C PHE A 47 -1.51 -4.22 -3.57
N GLY A 48 -1.31 -4.50 -2.27
CA GLY A 48 -2.34 -5.08 -1.41
C GLY A 48 -3.58 -4.18 -1.31
N VAL A 49 -3.38 -2.88 -1.08
CA VAL A 49 -4.46 -1.87 -1.09
C VAL A 49 -5.17 -1.86 -2.45
N CYS A 50 -4.43 -1.81 -3.56
CA CYS A 50 -5.04 -1.82 -4.89
C CYS A 50 -5.86 -3.11 -5.15
N ALA A 51 -5.33 -4.26 -4.75
CA ALA A 51 -5.99 -5.56 -4.93
C ALA A 51 -7.25 -5.71 -4.06
N VAL A 52 -7.25 -5.21 -2.83
CA VAL A 52 -8.43 -5.26 -1.93
C VAL A 52 -9.46 -4.20 -2.31
N LYS A 53 -9.01 -2.98 -2.64
CA LYS A 53 -9.89 -1.88 -3.06
C LYS A 53 -10.67 -2.24 -4.32
N GLY A 54 -9.98 -2.76 -5.34
CA GLY A 54 -10.53 -2.89 -6.70
C GLY A 54 -11.12 -1.56 -7.19
N THR A 55 -12.44 -1.47 -7.23
CA THR A 55 -13.19 -0.24 -7.60
C THR A 55 -13.87 0.46 -6.42
N SER A 56 -13.79 -0.08 -5.20
CA SER A 56 -14.47 0.43 -4.00
C SER A 56 -13.46 0.83 -2.92
N THR A 57 -13.22 2.13 -2.79
CA THR A 57 -12.29 2.73 -1.80
C THR A 57 -12.62 2.36 -0.36
N GLU A 58 -13.89 2.19 -0.04
CA GLU A 58 -14.36 1.90 1.32
C GLU A 58 -13.83 0.57 1.87
N ARG A 59 -13.51 -0.39 0.99
CA ARG A 59 -12.99 -1.71 1.39
C ARG A 59 -11.63 -1.68 2.08
N VAL A 60 -10.89 -0.58 1.92
CA VAL A 60 -9.55 -0.37 2.49
C VAL A 60 -9.52 0.77 3.51
N LEU A 61 -10.70 1.20 3.98
CA LEU A 61 -10.87 2.28 4.93
C LEU A 61 -11.56 1.80 6.21
N GLU A 62 -11.16 2.36 7.35
CA GLU A 62 -11.82 2.16 8.64
C GLU A 62 -12.12 3.50 9.32
N MET A 63 -13.32 3.59 9.91
CA MET A 63 -13.69 4.70 10.78
C MET A 63 -13.34 4.36 12.23
N LYS A 64 -12.47 5.17 12.83
CA LYS A 64 -12.10 5.04 14.25
C LYS A 64 -12.69 6.14 15.14
N LEU A 65 -13.37 7.13 14.56
CA LEU A 65 -14.02 8.16 15.36
C LEU A 65 -15.25 7.59 16.06
N GLY A 66 -15.36 7.89 17.35
CA GLY A 66 -16.62 7.69 18.08
C GLY A 66 -17.66 8.73 17.67
N GLU A 67 -18.93 8.38 17.86
CA GLU A 67 -20.12 9.15 17.46
C GLU A 67 -20.01 10.64 17.81
N LYS A 68 -19.66 10.98 19.05
CA LYS A 68 -19.51 12.38 19.48
C LYS A 68 -18.49 13.17 18.64
N LYS A 69 -17.35 12.56 18.30
CA LYS A 69 -16.34 13.21 17.46
C LYS A 69 -16.77 13.29 16.00
N PHE A 70 -17.53 12.29 15.54
CA PHE A 70 -18.10 12.29 14.19
C PHE A 70 -19.07 13.47 14.02
N GLU A 71 -20.01 13.65 14.95
CA GLU A 71 -20.94 14.79 14.94
C GLU A 71 -20.23 16.14 15.01
N GLN A 72 -19.16 16.23 15.82
CA GLN A 72 -18.33 17.43 15.84
C GLN A 72 -17.72 17.72 14.45
N LYS A 73 -17.15 16.70 13.79
CA LYS A 73 -16.56 16.85 12.45
C LYS A 73 -17.60 17.18 11.38
N LYS A 74 -18.83 16.69 11.55
CA LYS A 74 -19.97 17.05 10.71
C LYS A 74 -20.29 18.53 10.79
N GLN A 75 -20.35 19.09 11.99
CA GLN A 75 -20.57 20.53 12.20
C GLN A 75 -19.44 21.39 11.62
N GLU A 76 -18.18 21.01 11.87
CA GLU A 76 -16.99 21.68 11.30
C GLU A 76 -17.03 21.69 9.76
N THR A 77 -17.48 20.59 9.14
CA THR A 77 -17.60 20.46 7.68
C THR A 77 -18.69 21.37 7.11
N VAL A 78 -19.85 21.46 7.78
CA VAL A 78 -20.93 22.38 7.38
C VAL A 78 -20.47 23.84 7.45
N GLU A 79 -19.77 24.20 8.52
CA GLU A 79 -19.23 25.55 8.70
C GLU A 79 -18.19 25.88 7.62
N TYR A 80 -17.30 24.94 7.30
CA TYR A 80 -16.35 25.09 6.20
C TYR A 80 -17.04 25.40 4.86
N TYR A 81 -18.01 24.58 4.45
CA TYR A 81 -18.74 24.80 3.18
C TYR A 81 -19.52 26.11 3.18
N ARG A 82 -20.14 26.48 4.31
CA ARG A 82 -20.83 27.76 4.44
C ARG A 82 -19.88 28.94 4.23
N ASN A 83 -18.67 28.87 4.78
CA ASN A 83 -17.66 29.93 4.67
C ASN A 83 -17.14 30.12 3.24
N ILE A 84 -17.19 29.09 2.40
CA ILE A 84 -16.85 29.17 0.96
C ILE A 84 -18.09 29.37 0.06
N GLY A 85 -19.24 29.73 0.65
CA GLY A 85 -20.45 30.12 -0.08
C GLY A 85 -21.35 28.96 -0.51
N PHE A 86 -21.16 27.76 0.02
CA PHE A 86 -21.97 26.58 -0.28
C PHE A 86 -22.89 26.22 0.90
N GLU A 87 -24.13 25.86 0.60
CA GLU A 87 -25.10 25.39 1.59
C GLU A 87 -25.27 23.87 1.46
N VAL A 88 -24.94 23.13 2.52
CA VAL A 88 -25.10 21.66 2.57
C VAL A 88 -26.52 21.34 3.00
N LYS A 89 -27.30 20.70 2.12
CA LYS A 89 -28.72 20.36 2.35
C LYS A 89 -28.98 18.86 2.52
N ASP A 90 -28.05 18.03 2.06
CA ASP A 90 -28.17 16.58 2.09
C ASP A 90 -27.34 16.01 3.24
N ASP A 91 -28.04 15.57 4.27
CA ASP A 91 -27.44 15.03 5.49
C ASP A 91 -26.70 13.70 5.24
N LYS A 92 -27.16 12.88 4.29
CA LYS A 92 -26.50 11.61 3.94
C LYS A 92 -25.21 11.87 3.18
N LEU A 93 -25.23 12.80 2.23
CA LEU A 93 -24.03 13.20 1.51
C LEU A 93 -22.98 13.78 2.46
N LEU A 94 -23.42 14.57 3.43
CA LEU A 94 -22.57 15.12 4.48
C LEU A 94 -21.96 13.99 5.33
N ASP A 95 -22.75 13.02 5.78
CA ASP A 95 -22.26 11.86 6.54
C ASP A 95 -21.22 11.07 5.75
N SER A 96 -21.50 10.75 4.48
CA SER A 96 -20.53 10.06 3.61
C SER A 96 -19.25 10.86 3.40
N THR A 97 -19.36 12.19 3.27
CA THR A 97 -18.20 13.08 3.10
C THR A 97 -17.34 13.11 4.36
N VAL A 98 -17.97 13.28 5.53
CA VAL A 98 -17.28 13.26 6.82
C VAL A 98 -16.67 11.89 7.05
N TRP A 99 -17.40 10.83 6.77
CA TRP A 99 -16.93 9.47 6.91
C TRP A 99 -15.67 9.23 6.07
N TYR A 100 -15.71 9.55 4.78
CA TYR A 100 -14.56 9.36 3.90
C TYR A 100 -13.34 10.18 4.35
N ASN A 101 -13.54 11.46 4.69
CA ASN A 101 -12.46 12.36 5.09
C ASN A 101 -11.83 12.02 6.44
N GLN A 102 -12.57 11.38 7.34
CA GLN A 102 -12.08 11.02 8.68
C GLN A 102 -11.65 9.54 8.79
N SER A 103 -12.01 8.72 7.81
CA SER A 103 -11.55 7.34 7.71
C SER A 103 -10.04 7.25 7.53
N GLN A 104 -9.47 6.15 7.99
CA GLN A 104 -8.04 5.85 7.88
C GLN A 104 -7.85 4.61 7.00
N LEU A 105 -6.73 4.55 6.27
CA LEU A 105 -6.37 3.32 5.58
C LEU A 105 -6.11 2.20 6.58
N LEU A 106 -6.54 0.98 6.23
CA LEU A 106 -6.24 -0.20 7.02
C LEU A 106 -4.72 -0.44 7.07
N ASN A 107 -4.23 -0.92 8.21
CA ASN A 107 -2.82 -1.29 8.35
C ASN A 107 -2.45 -2.49 7.47
N ILE A 108 -1.15 -2.68 7.23
CA ILE A 108 -0.64 -3.72 6.32
C ILE A 108 -1.11 -5.13 6.68
N TRP A 109 -1.20 -5.47 7.97
CA TRP A 109 -1.62 -6.80 8.39
C TRP A 109 -3.07 -7.07 8.06
N LEU A 110 -3.94 -6.08 8.23
CA LEU A 110 -5.34 -6.20 7.87
C LEU A 110 -5.54 -6.24 6.35
N ILE A 111 -4.75 -5.46 5.60
CA ILE A 111 -4.73 -5.57 4.13
C ILE A 111 -4.30 -6.98 3.70
N LEU A 112 -3.20 -7.53 4.22
CA LEU A 112 -2.75 -8.88 3.87
C LEU A 112 -3.75 -9.96 4.31
N LYS A 113 -4.45 -9.77 5.43
CA LYS A 113 -5.57 -10.62 5.83
C LYS A 113 -6.67 -10.58 4.78
N TYR A 114 -7.06 -9.39 4.31
CA TYR A 114 -8.10 -9.25 3.27
C TYR A 114 -7.64 -9.77 1.91
N CYS A 115 -6.35 -9.68 1.58
CA CYS A 115 -5.79 -10.32 0.38
C CYS A 115 -5.94 -11.86 0.40
N GLN A 116 -6.09 -12.47 1.57
CA GLN A 116 -6.29 -13.92 1.75
C GLN A 116 -7.77 -14.29 1.98
N ASP A 117 -8.68 -13.32 1.96
CA ASP A 117 -10.10 -13.51 2.21
C ASP A 117 -10.89 -13.48 0.89
N GLU A 118 -11.61 -14.57 0.60
CA GLU A 118 -12.44 -14.68 -0.60
C GLU A 118 -13.48 -13.58 -0.71
N SER A 119 -14.08 -13.13 0.40
CA SER A 119 -15.12 -12.09 0.38
C SER A 119 -14.61 -10.73 -0.09
N TYR A 120 -13.30 -10.48 0.07
CA TYR A 120 -12.64 -9.27 -0.40
C TYR A 120 -12.00 -9.45 -1.78
N MET A 121 -11.45 -10.63 -2.07
CA MET A 121 -10.65 -10.86 -3.26
C MET A 121 -11.42 -11.39 -4.46
N THR A 122 -12.60 -12.01 -4.30
CA THR A 122 -13.42 -12.52 -5.42
C THR A 122 -14.25 -11.41 -6.07
N GLN A 123 -13.58 -10.37 -6.57
CA GLN A 123 -14.24 -9.17 -7.13
C GLN A 123 -14.64 -9.35 -8.60
N ARG A 124 -14.03 -10.33 -9.29
CA ARG A 124 -14.23 -10.66 -10.70
C ARG A 124 -14.27 -12.17 -10.89
N LEU A 125 -14.70 -12.60 -12.08
CA LEU A 125 -14.77 -14.01 -12.44
C LEU A 125 -13.41 -14.71 -12.44
N ASP A 126 -12.34 -13.98 -12.78
CA ASP A 126 -10.97 -14.47 -12.89
C ASP A 126 -10.07 -14.06 -11.72
N SER A 127 -10.66 -13.47 -10.67
CA SER A 127 -9.94 -13.08 -9.46
C SER A 127 -9.29 -14.28 -8.77
N LYS A 128 -8.11 -14.08 -8.20
CA LYS A 128 -7.43 -15.08 -7.37
C LYS A 128 -7.16 -14.54 -5.98
N VAL A 129 -7.29 -15.41 -4.99
CA VAL A 129 -7.02 -15.11 -3.58
C VAL A 129 -5.57 -15.43 -3.25
N LEU A 130 -4.91 -14.53 -2.52
CA LEU A 130 -3.54 -14.75 -2.08
C LEU A 130 -3.51 -15.93 -1.10
N LYS A 131 -2.48 -16.78 -1.21
CA LYS A 131 -2.18 -17.82 -0.24
C LYS A 131 -0.72 -17.65 0.18
N ILE A 132 -0.51 -17.10 1.37
CA ILE A 132 0.84 -16.88 1.90
C ILE A 132 1.36 -18.19 2.49
N THR A 133 2.57 -18.60 2.12
CA THR A 133 3.26 -19.73 2.75
C THR A 133 3.92 -19.32 4.07
N GLU A 134 4.27 -20.28 4.94
CA GLU A 134 4.98 -19.97 6.19
C GLU A 134 6.30 -19.20 5.94
N LEU A 135 7.05 -19.58 4.90
CA LEU A 135 8.29 -18.91 4.53
C LEU A 135 8.05 -17.47 4.04
N GLN A 136 7.00 -17.25 3.26
CA GLN A 136 6.61 -15.90 2.82
C GLN A 136 6.17 -15.03 4.00
N GLN A 137 5.43 -15.61 4.95
CA GLN A 137 5.05 -14.91 6.17
C GLN A 137 6.29 -14.50 6.98
N GLU A 138 7.25 -15.41 7.17
CA GLU A 138 8.51 -15.12 7.87
C GLU A 138 9.31 -14.01 7.16
N ALA A 139 9.37 -14.03 5.83
CA ALA A 139 10.02 -13.00 5.03
C ALA A 139 9.35 -11.63 5.21
N ILE A 140 8.01 -11.58 5.16
CA ILE A 140 7.22 -10.35 5.37
C ILE A 140 7.46 -9.81 6.79
N ASP A 141 7.44 -10.67 7.80
CA ASP A 141 7.68 -10.29 9.20
C ASP A 141 9.08 -9.69 9.39
N LYS A 142 10.12 -10.33 8.82
CA LYS A 142 11.49 -9.81 8.87
C LYS A 142 11.66 -8.51 8.11
N MET A 143 11.08 -8.39 6.92
CA MET A 143 11.11 -7.14 6.16
C MET A 143 10.48 -5.99 6.97
N ILE A 144 9.31 -6.22 7.57
CA ILE A 144 8.62 -5.23 8.40
C ILE A 144 9.44 -4.88 9.64
N LEU A 145 10.07 -5.88 10.29
CA LEU A 145 10.95 -5.67 11.43
C LEU A 145 12.11 -4.74 11.07
N TYR A 146 12.85 -5.04 10.00
CA TYR A 146 13.96 -4.19 9.54
C TYR A 146 13.49 -2.78 9.17
N ARG A 147 12.42 -2.66 8.38
CA ARG A 147 11.82 -1.38 8.02
C ARG A 147 11.49 -0.56 9.27
N ASN A 148 10.88 -1.17 10.28
CA ASN A 148 10.48 -0.48 11.50
C ASN A 148 11.68 -0.07 12.36
N ASP A 149 12.70 -0.91 12.47
CA ASP A 149 13.96 -0.55 13.14
C ASP A 149 14.64 0.64 12.45
N PHE A 150 14.60 0.73 11.12
CA PHE A 150 15.14 1.86 10.37
C PHE A 150 14.27 3.12 10.43
N ALA A 151 12.93 2.98 10.47
CA ALA A 151 11.98 4.09 10.48
C ALA A 151 11.82 4.74 11.85
N HIS A 152 11.68 3.89 12.88
CA HIS A 152 11.46 4.30 14.26
C HIS A 152 12.74 4.09 15.06
N PHE A 153 13.83 4.62 14.50
CA PHE A 153 15.18 4.43 15.02
C PHE A 153 15.27 4.93 16.46
N LYS A 154 15.22 4.00 17.41
CA LYS A 154 15.54 4.30 18.81
C LYS A 154 17.03 4.67 18.87
N PRO A 155 17.47 5.59 19.75
CA PRO A 155 18.89 5.92 19.89
C PRO A 155 19.72 4.68 20.30
N LYS A 156 20.24 3.97 19.30
CA LYS A 156 21.09 2.76 19.41
C LYS A 156 21.97 2.66 18.16
N GLY A 157 23.14 2.03 18.25
CA GLY A 157 23.81 1.55 17.04
C GLY A 157 23.02 0.36 16.50
N LEU A 158 22.67 0.36 15.21
CA LEU A 158 22.06 -0.78 14.54
C LEU A 158 23.03 -1.32 13.50
N SER A 159 23.44 -2.58 13.65
CA SER A 159 24.21 -3.31 12.66
C SER A 159 23.34 -4.44 12.13
N VAL A 160 23.20 -4.53 10.81
CA VAL A 160 22.44 -5.58 10.13
C VAL A 160 23.40 -6.30 9.20
N ILE A 161 23.48 -7.62 9.33
CA ILE A 161 24.18 -8.45 8.34
C ILE A 161 23.20 -8.64 7.19
N THR A 162 23.48 -7.98 6.06
CA THR A 162 22.65 -8.03 4.86
C THR A 162 23.02 -9.19 3.96
N GLU A 163 24.18 -9.80 4.17
CA GLU A 163 24.61 -11.01 3.48
C GLU A 163 23.64 -12.16 3.79
N GLY A 164 23.13 -12.82 2.74
CA GLY A 164 22.13 -13.87 2.86
C GLY A 164 20.70 -13.38 3.08
N ALA A 165 20.41 -12.07 3.00
CA ALA A 165 19.04 -11.56 3.12
C ALA A 165 18.22 -11.66 1.80
N ASP A 166 18.82 -12.18 0.73
CA ASP A 166 18.15 -12.28 -0.58
C ASP A 166 16.89 -13.16 -0.55
N TRP A 167 16.83 -14.17 0.33
CA TRP A 167 15.62 -14.98 0.50
C TRP A 167 14.41 -14.14 0.97
N ILE A 168 14.64 -13.12 1.81
CA ILE A 168 13.56 -12.21 2.26
C ILE A 168 12.99 -11.48 1.04
N VAL A 169 13.88 -10.94 0.21
CA VAL A 169 13.51 -10.20 -0.99
C VAL A 169 12.75 -11.11 -1.96
N ASN A 170 13.27 -12.30 -2.24
CA ASN A 170 12.68 -13.24 -3.18
C ASN A 170 11.26 -13.64 -2.77
N GLU A 171 11.05 -14.00 -1.51
CA GLU A 171 9.74 -14.42 -1.01
C GLU A 171 8.73 -13.26 -0.98
N VAL A 172 9.16 -12.07 -0.57
CA VAL A 172 8.30 -10.88 -0.60
C VAL A 172 7.93 -10.52 -2.04
N ILE A 173 8.88 -10.54 -2.98
CA ILE A 173 8.64 -10.23 -4.38
C ILE A 173 7.64 -11.17 -5.02
N VAL A 174 7.65 -12.47 -4.68
CA VAL A 174 6.63 -13.41 -5.14
C VAL A 174 5.23 -12.98 -4.71
N VAL A 175 5.07 -12.54 -3.45
CA VAL A 175 3.78 -12.04 -2.95
C VAL A 175 3.36 -10.74 -3.64
N ILE A 176 4.29 -9.79 -3.81
CA ILE A 176 4.00 -8.53 -4.51
C ILE A 176 3.59 -8.82 -5.96
N LYS A 177 4.31 -9.72 -6.65
CA LYS A 177 4.01 -10.14 -8.02
C LYS A 177 2.62 -10.75 -8.14
N PHE A 178 2.27 -11.65 -7.21
CA PHE A 178 0.93 -12.21 -7.17
C PHE A 178 -0.13 -11.11 -7.08
N LEU A 179 0.00 -10.21 -6.11
CA LEU A 179 -0.96 -9.12 -5.90
C LEU A 179 -1.05 -8.20 -7.12
N ALA A 180 0.11 -7.81 -7.67
CA ALA A 180 0.21 -6.86 -8.75
C ALA A 180 -0.27 -7.42 -10.10
N LEU A 181 -0.02 -8.69 -10.41
CA LEU A 181 -0.18 -9.24 -11.78
C LEU A 181 -1.07 -10.48 -11.87
N GLU A 182 -1.17 -11.28 -10.81
CA GLU A 182 -1.79 -12.62 -10.88
C GLU A 182 -3.14 -12.69 -10.16
N SER A 183 -3.41 -11.76 -9.25
CA SER A 183 -4.67 -11.64 -8.50
C SER A 183 -5.85 -11.23 -9.37
N ASN A 184 -5.59 -10.61 -10.52
CA ASN A 184 -6.56 -10.00 -11.44
C ASN A 184 -7.45 -8.90 -10.82
N ASN A 185 -7.10 -8.39 -9.63
CA ASN A 185 -7.89 -7.36 -8.94
C ASN A 185 -7.37 -5.94 -9.13
N VAL A 186 -6.10 -5.77 -9.53
CA VAL A 186 -5.50 -4.46 -9.75
C VAL A 186 -5.94 -3.87 -11.10
N ASN A 187 -6.44 -2.63 -11.05
CA ASN A 187 -6.90 -1.87 -12.21
C ASN A 187 -5.77 -1.08 -12.88
N TYR A 188 -5.17 -1.64 -13.92
CA TYR A 188 -4.22 -0.91 -14.76
C TYR A 188 -4.95 -0.09 -15.84
N PHE A 189 -5.36 1.14 -15.51
CA PHE A 189 -6.02 2.03 -16.49
C PHE A 189 -5.13 2.38 -17.70
N LYS A 190 -3.81 2.40 -17.49
CA LYS A 190 -2.81 2.62 -18.53
C LYS A 190 -2.05 1.30 -18.74
N GLU A 191 -2.11 0.72 -19.94
CA GLU A 191 -1.36 -0.51 -20.26
C GLU A 191 0.14 -0.35 -20.02
N ALA A 192 0.69 0.84 -20.25
CA ALA A 192 2.09 1.17 -19.97
C ALA A 192 2.48 0.90 -18.49
N ASN A 193 1.57 1.12 -17.54
CA ASN A 193 1.83 0.84 -16.13
C ASN A 193 1.99 -0.67 -15.89
N LYS A 194 1.15 -1.49 -16.51
CA LYS A 194 1.22 -2.96 -16.38
C LYS A 194 2.52 -3.49 -17.00
N VAL A 195 2.88 -3.00 -18.19
CA VAL A 195 4.14 -3.34 -18.85
C VAL A 195 5.34 -2.95 -17.99
N LYS A 196 5.33 -1.75 -17.39
CA LYS A 196 6.38 -1.31 -16.47
C LYS A 196 6.52 -2.25 -15.27
N VAL A 197 5.41 -2.64 -14.64
CA VAL A 197 5.44 -3.59 -13.50
C VAL A 197 6.05 -4.94 -13.90
N ILE A 198 5.71 -5.47 -15.07
CA ILE A 198 6.30 -6.72 -15.58
C ILE A 198 7.82 -6.57 -15.72
N GLN A 199 8.28 -5.49 -16.37
CA GLN A 199 9.71 -5.21 -16.55
C GLN A 199 10.47 -5.01 -15.24
N LEU A 200 9.84 -4.45 -14.21
CA LEU A 200 10.45 -4.31 -12.88
C LEU A 200 10.66 -5.67 -12.21
N PHE A 201 9.71 -6.61 -12.34
CA PHE A 201 9.87 -7.96 -11.80
C PHE A 201 10.96 -8.76 -12.50
N GLU A 202 11.14 -8.60 -13.81
CA GLU A 202 12.22 -9.25 -14.56
C GLU A 202 13.62 -8.83 -14.09
N GLN A 203 13.75 -7.65 -13.50
CA GLN A 203 15.02 -7.15 -12.99
C GLN A 203 15.41 -7.75 -11.63
N PHE A 204 14.49 -8.37 -10.89
CA PHE A 204 14.82 -9.12 -9.67
C PHE A 204 15.35 -10.54 -9.98
N LEU A 205 15.25 -11.01 -11.23
CA LEU A 205 15.70 -12.33 -11.68
C LEU A 205 17.11 -12.30 -12.30
N ARG A 206 17.73 -11.12 -12.39
CA ARG A 206 19.08 -10.92 -12.92
C ARG A 206 20.09 -10.94 -11.79
#